data_AF-A0AB35ING1-F1
#
_entry.id   AF-A0AB35ING1-F1
#
_cell.length_a   1.000
_cell.length_b   1.000
_cell.length_c   1.000
_cell.angle_alpha   90.00
_cell.angle_beta   90.00
_cell.angle_gamma   90.00
#
_symmetry.space_group_name_H-M   'P 1'
#
loop_
_entity.id
_entity.type
_entity.pdbx_description
1 polymer ?
#
loop_
_entity_poly.entity_id
_entity_poly.type
_entity_poly.pdbx_seq_one_letter_code
_entity_poly.pdbx_strand_id
1 'polypeptide(L)'
;KKSRKFIVSLIIAVFLVGIFPTNISTVTAMEKEISLDADCNIYSESPYNLLENIVDLKSGGVLNVNGTSNPLFWEFDNMSTAFDIIISKFDDELNEISSVGNLDTLSLNNWKEYFNVFKEMYFDNIASGDIEDINILNQFFTVCENHEINSQARILCNQENVDIFELINYLPYTSPIIDTINQLPMTRAASFNFNKSTAVSYAKKYAVNPNPSYTTYSTDCTNFASQILRSGGAPTNTTWKPYTASWSAAHNFETYWYSRSNSQYASGNFNTFSGNLQAGDFIIADWEKDGRYNHVAFVVASGSKTSSGYYDVTIAQHTSNYCAKVSSSVNGWENTSGTYVRIRF
;
A
#
# COMPACT_ATOMS: atom_id res chain seq x y z
N LYS A 1 -18.02 13.40 -21.28
CA LYS A 1 -18.99 12.91 -20.26
C LYS A 1 -19.88 11.79 -20.81
N LYS A 2 -19.47 10.53 -20.69
CA LYS A 2 -20.37 9.37 -20.84
C LYS A 2 -20.75 8.91 -19.43
N SER A 3 -21.84 9.45 -18.87
CA SER A 3 -22.46 8.83 -17.70
C SER A 3 -23.22 7.60 -18.19
N ARG A 4 -22.87 6.42 -17.69
CA ARG A 4 -23.69 5.22 -17.86
C ARG A 4 -24.28 4.89 -16.50
N LYS A 5 -25.61 4.93 -16.42
CA LYS A 5 -26.34 4.44 -15.24
C LYS A 5 -26.46 2.93 -15.38
N PHE A 6 -25.75 2.19 -14.54
CA PHE A 6 -25.92 0.74 -14.44
C PHE A 6 -26.75 0.43 -13.19
N ILE A 7 -27.67 -0.52 -13.34
CA ILE A 7 -28.37 -1.15 -12.22
C ILE A 7 -27.49 -2.32 -11.79
N VAL A 8 -26.75 -2.19 -10.70
CA VAL A 8 -25.89 -3.26 -10.18
C VAL A 8 -26.35 -3.59 -8.76
N SER A 9 -26.69 -4.86 -8.52
CA SER A 9 -27.20 -5.33 -7.22
C SER A 9 -26.06 -5.59 -6.24
N LEU A 10 -25.94 -4.77 -5.18
CA LEU A 10 -25.15 -5.13 -4.00
C LEU A 10 -26.02 -5.95 -3.04
N ILE A 11 -25.68 -7.21 -2.82
CA ILE A 11 -26.33 -8.02 -1.78
C ILE A 11 -25.65 -7.72 -0.44
N ILE A 12 -26.16 -6.73 0.31
CA ILE A 12 -25.81 -6.57 1.73
C ILE A 12 -26.76 -7.48 2.53
N ALA A 13 -26.29 -8.66 2.93
CA ALA A 13 -27.03 -9.48 3.88
C ALA A 13 -26.82 -8.91 5.30
N VAL A 14 -27.80 -8.14 5.79
CA VAL A 14 -27.83 -7.70 7.20
C VAL A 14 -28.40 -8.83 8.05
N PHE A 15 -27.56 -9.56 8.77
CA PHE A 15 -28.02 -10.48 9.81
C PHE A 15 -28.29 -9.72 11.11
N LEU A 16 -29.54 -9.30 11.31
CA LEU A 16 -30.03 -8.87 12.62
C LEU A 16 -30.17 -10.11 13.52
N VAL A 17 -29.24 -10.29 14.45
CA VAL A 17 -29.35 -11.30 15.51
C VAL A 17 -30.35 -10.78 16.54
N GLY A 18 -31.62 -11.13 16.34
CA GLY A 18 -32.72 -10.83 17.25
C GLY A 18 -33.69 -12.01 17.28
N ILE A 19 -33.88 -12.57 18.47
CA ILE A 19 -34.67 -13.75 18.80
C ILE A 19 -36.13 -13.54 18.35
N PHE A 20 -36.55 -14.10 17.20
CA PHE A 20 -37.88 -14.65 16.87
C PHE A 20 -37.84 -15.26 15.45
N PRO A 21 -38.54 -16.39 15.17
CA PRO A 21 -38.40 -17.11 13.91
C PRO A 21 -39.34 -16.55 12.84
N THR A 22 -38.88 -15.57 12.07
CA THR A 22 -39.23 -15.32 10.65
C THR A 22 -38.61 -13.98 10.22
N ASN A 23 -37.31 -13.96 9.95
CA ASN A 23 -36.69 -12.79 9.32
C ASN A 23 -36.46 -13.10 7.84
N ILE A 24 -37.39 -12.63 7.00
CA ILE A 24 -37.16 -12.40 5.58
C ILE A 24 -35.96 -11.46 5.52
N SER A 25 -34.83 -11.95 4.99
CA SER A 25 -33.69 -11.11 4.68
C SER A 25 -34.12 -10.15 3.57
N THR A 26 -34.44 -8.91 3.92
CA THR A 26 -34.55 -7.85 2.92
C THR A 26 -33.15 -7.60 2.37
N VAL A 27 -32.85 -8.23 1.24
CA VAL A 27 -31.71 -7.86 0.40
C VAL A 27 -32.11 -6.55 -0.29
N THR A 28 -31.74 -5.42 0.28
CA THR A 28 -31.78 -4.15 -0.47
C THR A 28 -30.62 -4.17 -1.46
N ALA A 29 -30.92 -4.54 -2.71
CA ALA A 29 -30.05 -4.22 -3.83
C ALA A 29 -29.95 -2.69 -3.91
N MET A 30 -28.87 -2.11 -3.38
CA MET A 30 -28.54 -0.72 -3.67
C MET A 30 -28.14 -0.66 -5.14
N GLU A 31 -28.93 0.01 -5.98
CA GLU A 31 -28.51 0.38 -7.34
C GLU A 31 -27.23 1.22 -7.22
N LYS A 32 -26.11 0.72 -7.74
CA LYS A 32 -24.85 1.46 -7.70
C LYS A 32 -24.67 2.32 -8.95
N GLU A 33 -24.70 3.63 -8.79
CA GLU A 33 -24.31 4.57 -9.84
C GLU A 33 -22.79 4.76 -9.79
N ILE A 34 -22.07 4.08 -10.69
CA ILE A 34 -20.63 4.26 -10.88
C ILE A 34 -20.42 5.07 -12.16
N SER A 35 -19.63 6.15 -12.08
CA SER A 35 -19.23 6.90 -13.27
C SER A 35 -17.83 7.46 -13.12
N LEU A 36 -17.10 7.55 -14.24
CA LEU A 36 -15.76 8.09 -14.32
C LEU A 36 -15.78 9.48 -14.96
N ASP A 37 -15.23 10.47 -14.26
CA ASP A 37 -14.92 11.78 -14.81
C ASP A 37 -13.39 11.92 -14.91
N ALA A 38 -12.84 11.55 -16.08
CA ALA A 38 -11.40 11.51 -16.30
C ALA A 38 -10.74 12.90 -16.34
N ASP A 39 -11.52 13.95 -16.59
CA ASP A 39 -11.04 15.34 -16.70
C ASP A 39 -11.18 16.10 -15.36
N CYS A 40 -11.80 15.48 -14.35
CA CYS A 40 -12.01 16.09 -13.05
C CYS A 40 -10.75 15.97 -12.19
N ASN A 41 -10.12 17.10 -11.86
CA ASN A 41 -9.06 17.14 -10.86
C ASN A 41 -9.60 17.71 -9.55
N ILE A 42 -9.45 16.95 -8.46
CA ILE A 42 -9.81 17.39 -7.10
C ILE A 42 -8.59 17.59 -6.20
N TYR A 43 -7.40 17.25 -6.67
CA TYR A 43 -6.15 17.56 -5.97
C TYR A 43 -5.79 19.03 -6.17
N SER A 44 -5.23 19.65 -5.13
CA SER A 44 -4.71 21.02 -5.20
C SER A 44 -3.38 21.10 -5.94
N GLU A 45 -2.55 20.05 -5.82
CA GLU A 45 -1.18 19.97 -6.35
C GLU A 45 -0.75 18.50 -6.52
N SER A 46 0.33 18.28 -7.27
CA SER A 46 0.95 16.97 -7.42
C SER A 46 1.70 16.58 -6.14
N PRO A 47 1.61 15.32 -5.67
CA PRO A 47 2.48 14.84 -4.59
C PRO A 47 3.94 14.65 -5.06
N TYR A 48 4.20 14.70 -6.38
CA TYR A 48 5.51 14.44 -6.98
C TYR A 48 6.25 15.72 -7.34
N ASN A 49 6.62 16.48 -6.31
CA ASN A 49 7.20 17.83 -6.42
C ASN A 49 8.55 17.93 -7.16
N LEU A 50 9.29 16.83 -7.30
CA LEU A 50 10.56 16.82 -8.04
C LEU A 50 10.31 16.41 -9.50
N LEU A 51 9.54 15.34 -9.68
CA LEU A 51 9.23 14.78 -10.99
C LEU A 51 8.39 15.72 -11.86
N GLU A 52 7.45 16.48 -11.27
CA GLU A 52 6.59 17.42 -12.01
C GLU A 52 7.37 18.54 -12.71
N ASN A 53 8.60 18.82 -12.28
CA ASN A 53 9.48 19.79 -12.93
C ASN A 53 10.18 19.23 -14.19
N ILE A 54 10.03 17.94 -14.46
CA ILE A 54 10.77 17.21 -15.49
C ILE A 54 9.81 16.58 -16.51
N VAL A 55 8.70 16.01 -16.04
CA VAL A 55 7.69 15.37 -16.90
C VAL A 55 6.30 15.90 -16.57
N ASP A 56 5.45 15.99 -17.58
CA ASP A 56 4.07 16.42 -17.41
C ASP A 56 3.24 15.34 -16.71
N LEU A 57 2.62 15.72 -15.59
CA LEU A 57 1.75 14.87 -14.77
C LEU A 57 0.32 15.39 -14.80
N LYS A 58 -0.64 14.49 -14.59
CA LYS A 58 -2.05 14.82 -14.41
C LYS A 58 -2.69 13.97 -13.31
N SER A 59 -3.81 14.44 -12.79
CA SER A 59 -4.70 13.58 -12.01
C SER A 59 -5.29 12.48 -12.89
N GLY A 60 -5.45 11.27 -12.33
CA GLY A 60 -6.16 10.17 -12.98
C GLY A 60 -7.67 10.42 -13.14
N GLY A 61 -8.20 11.50 -12.57
CA GLY A 61 -9.62 11.82 -12.61
C GLY A 61 -10.35 11.38 -11.35
N VAL A 62 -11.69 11.32 -11.44
CA VAL A 62 -12.56 10.97 -10.32
C VAL A 62 -13.50 9.83 -10.68
N LEU A 63 -13.52 8.81 -9.84
CA LEU A 63 -14.52 7.77 -9.82
C LEU A 63 -15.65 8.14 -8.85
N ASN A 64 -16.81 8.45 -9.40
CA ASN A 64 -18.03 8.67 -8.60
C ASN A 64 -18.69 7.32 -8.33
N VAL A 65 -18.89 6.99 -7.05
CA VAL A 65 -19.62 5.80 -6.61
C VAL A 65 -20.75 6.27 -5.70
N ASN A 66 -22.00 6.05 -6.11
CA ASN A 66 -23.20 6.44 -5.36
C ASN A 66 -23.23 7.94 -4.98
N GLY A 67 -22.76 8.80 -5.88
CA GLY A 67 -22.68 10.25 -5.65
C GLY A 67 -21.47 10.69 -4.81
N THR A 68 -20.62 9.77 -4.37
CA THR A 68 -19.37 10.07 -3.68
C THR A 68 -18.21 10.09 -4.66
N SER A 69 -17.51 11.21 -4.75
CA SER A 69 -16.32 11.38 -5.57
C SER A 69 -15.08 10.75 -4.91
N ASN A 70 -14.43 9.82 -5.60
CA ASN A 70 -13.21 9.16 -5.18
C ASN A 70 -12.10 9.47 -6.19
N PRO A 71 -11.01 10.13 -5.80
CA PRO A 71 -9.93 10.43 -6.73
C PRO A 71 -9.23 9.17 -7.19
N LEU A 72 -8.68 9.20 -8.40
CA LEU A 72 -7.66 8.26 -8.88
C LEU A 72 -6.27 8.86 -8.67
N PHE A 73 -5.22 8.04 -8.68
CA PHE A 73 -3.85 8.50 -8.42
C PHE A 73 -3.36 9.47 -9.51
N TRP A 74 -2.37 10.30 -9.17
CA TRP A 74 -1.62 11.06 -10.17
C TRP A 74 -0.87 10.12 -11.12
N GLU A 75 -0.90 10.42 -12.41
CA GLU A 75 -0.29 9.63 -13.48
C GLU A 75 0.38 10.53 -14.52
N PHE A 76 1.19 9.95 -15.42
CA PHE A 76 1.78 10.70 -16.53
C PHE A 76 0.70 11.25 -17.46
N ASP A 77 0.89 12.46 -17.97
CA ASP A 77 0.03 12.93 -19.06
C ASP A 77 0.24 12.08 -20.32
N ASN A 78 1.51 11.83 -20.66
CA ASN A 78 1.95 10.92 -21.71
C ASN A 78 3.10 10.02 -21.22
N MET A 79 2.82 8.74 -21.05
CA MET A 79 3.80 7.77 -20.54
C MET A 79 5.01 7.58 -21.47
N SER A 80 4.82 7.59 -22.80
CA SER A 80 5.94 7.42 -23.74
C SER A 80 6.91 8.60 -23.66
N THR A 81 6.38 9.82 -23.67
CA THR A 81 7.18 11.04 -23.53
C THR A 81 7.91 11.08 -22.18
N ALA A 82 7.26 10.65 -21.09
CA ALA A 82 7.89 10.58 -19.79
C ALA A 82 9.10 9.62 -19.79
N PHE A 83 8.97 8.44 -20.40
CA PHE A 83 10.09 7.49 -20.54
C PHE A 83 11.24 8.09 -21.35
N ASP A 84 10.96 8.71 -22.50
CA ASP A 84 11.99 9.33 -23.34
C ASP A 84 12.79 10.40 -22.57
N ILE A 85 12.09 11.25 -21.81
CA ILE A 85 12.73 12.30 -20.98
C ILE A 85 13.59 11.68 -19.87
N ILE A 86 13.05 10.68 -19.16
CA ILE A 86 13.73 10.06 -18.01
C ILE A 86 14.97 9.31 -18.48
N ILE A 87 14.88 8.51 -19.54
CA ILE A 87 16.02 7.80 -20.13
C ILE A 87 17.10 8.80 -20.55
N SER A 88 16.72 9.92 -21.18
CA SER A 88 17.69 10.93 -21.62
C SER A 88 18.36 11.68 -20.47
N LYS A 89 17.67 11.87 -19.34
CA LYS A 89 18.14 12.72 -18.23
C LYS A 89 18.93 11.95 -17.18
N PHE A 90 18.59 10.69 -16.95
CA PHE A 90 19.15 9.84 -15.89
C PHE A 90 19.86 8.61 -16.47
N ASP A 91 20.52 8.77 -17.62
CA ASP A 91 21.19 7.66 -18.33
C ASP A 91 22.25 6.99 -17.43
N ASP A 92 23.02 7.77 -16.67
CA ASP A 92 24.06 7.24 -15.79
C ASP A 92 23.48 6.36 -14.66
N GLU A 93 22.47 6.84 -13.94
CA GLU A 93 21.80 6.09 -12.87
C GLU A 93 21.07 4.85 -13.42
N LEU A 94 20.40 4.98 -14.56
CA LEU A 94 19.70 3.86 -15.21
C LEU A 94 20.68 2.82 -15.74
N ASN A 95 21.87 3.22 -16.19
CA ASN A 95 22.95 2.31 -16.60
C ASN A 95 23.56 1.58 -15.40
N GLU A 96 23.63 2.20 -14.23
CA GLU A 96 24.03 1.52 -12.99
C GLU A 96 23.00 0.43 -12.62
N ILE A 97 21.71 0.79 -12.59
CA ILE A 97 20.62 -0.14 -12.28
C ILE A 97 20.58 -1.30 -13.29
N SER A 98 20.72 -1.01 -14.58
CA SER A 98 20.72 -2.03 -15.63
C SER A 98 21.92 -2.98 -15.51
N SER A 99 23.08 -2.46 -15.13
CA SER A 99 24.29 -3.25 -14.91
C SER A 99 24.16 -4.17 -13.69
N VAL A 100 23.61 -3.68 -12.58
CA VAL A 100 23.36 -4.48 -11.38
C VAL A 100 22.31 -5.57 -11.65
N GLY A 101 21.23 -5.22 -12.35
CA GLY A 101 20.13 -6.13 -12.65
C GLY A 101 20.34 -7.05 -13.86
N ASN A 102 21.39 -6.83 -14.66
CA ASN A 102 21.57 -7.43 -15.98
C ASN A 102 20.31 -7.26 -16.86
N LEU A 103 19.87 -6.02 -17.03
CA LEU A 103 18.64 -5.66 -17.73
C LEU A 103 18.95 -5.02 -19.09
N ASP A 104 18.08 -5.26 -20.08
CA ASP A 104 18.01 -4.44 -21.29
C ASP A 104 17.63 -2.99 -20.95
N THR A 105 17.85 -2.04 -21.86
CA THR A 105 17.48 -0.63 -21.67
C THR A 105 16.03 -0.46 -21.18
N LEU A 106 15.82 0.49 -20.27
CA LEU A 106 14.52 0.80 -19.69
C LEU A 106 13.46 1.05 -20.77
N SER A 107 12.28 0.48 -20.57
CA SER A 107 11.13 0.55 -21.46
C SER A 107 9.83 0.29 -20.70
N LEU A 108 8.70 0.51 -21.37
CA LEU A 108 7.36 0.18 -20.85
C LEU A 108 7.20 -1.30 -20.48
N ASN A 109 8.04 -2.19 -21.03
CA ASN A 109 7.92 -3.63 -20.81
C ASN A 109 8.76 -4.15 -19.64
N ASN A 110 9.79 -3.41 -19.21
CA ASN A 110 10.75 -3.88 -18.20
C ASN A 110 10.95 -2.91 -17.01
N TRP A 111 10.13 -1.85 -16.91
CA TRP A 111 10.29 -0.86 -15.83
C TRP A 111 10.11 -1.45 -14.43
N LYS A 112 9.36 -2.56 -14.30
CA LYS A 112 9.17 -3.25 -13.01
C LYS A 112 10.43 -3.94 -12.54
N GLU A 113 11.16 -4.58 -13.45
CA GLU A 113 12.47 -5.17 -13.18
C GLU A 113 13.45 -4.09 -12.74
N TYR A 114 13.47 -2.94 -13.44
CA TYR A 114 14.24 -1.78 -13.02
C TYR A 114 13.85 -1.31 -11.63
N PHE A 115 12.57 -1.14 -11.36
CA PHE A 115 12.11 -0.63 -10.07
C PHE A 115 12.45 -1.58 -8.91
N ASN A 116 12.44 -2.89 -9.17
CA ASN A 116 12.83 -3.88 -8.18
C ASN A 116 14.32 -3.77 -7.83
N VAL A 117 15.20 -3.68 -8.84
CA VAL A 117 16.64 -3.49 -8.62
C VAL A 117 16.91 -2.14 -7.95
N PHE A 118 16.23 -1.08 -8.41
CA PHE A 118 16.30 0.25 -7.82
C PHE A 118 15.96 0.24 -6.32
N LYS A 119 14.86 -0.42 -5.92
CA LYS A 119 14.49 -0.54 -4.51
C LYS A 119 15.51 -1.33 -3.70
N GLU A 120 16.12 -2.38 -4.25
CA GLU A 120 17.19 -3.12 -3.56
C GLU A 120 18.45 -2.27 -3.35
N MET A 121 18.82 -1.47 -4.35
CA MET A 121 20.01 -0.61 -4.30
C MET A 121 19.83 0.59 -3.36
N TYR A 122 18.65 1.23 -3.41
CA TYR A 122 18.44 2.56 -2.85
C TYR A 122 17.37 2.63 -1.76
N PHE A 123 16.93 1.50 -1.18
CA PHE A 123 15.86 1.50 -0.16
C PHE A 123 16.11 2.54 0.94
N ASP A 124 17.33 2.59 1.49
CA ASP A 124 17.68 3.51 2.58
C ASP A 124 17.66 4.98 2.10
N ASN A 125 18.03 5.24 0.84
CA ASN A 125 17.99 6.58 0.25
C ASN A 125 16.56 7.03 -0.08
N ILE A 126 15.71 6.14 -0.59
CA ILE A 126 14.29 6.40 -0.86
C ILE A 126 13.57 6.71 0.45
N ALA A 127 13.90 5.93 1.48
CA ALA A 127 13.40 6.11 2.82
C ALA A 127 13.80 7.51 3.36
N SER A 128 15.09 7.89 3.29
CA SER A 128 15.58 9.15 3.86
C SER A 128 15.31 10.41 3.02
N GLY A 129 15.20 10.26 1.69
CA GLY A 129 15.02 11.36 0.76
C GLY A 129 16.30 12.16 0.46
N ASP A 130 17.49 11.63 0.70
CA ASP A 130 18.74 12.42 0.69
C ASP A 130 19.37 12.69 -0.69
N ILE A 131 18.95 11.98 -1.75
CA ILE A 131 19.55 12.09 -3.09
C ILE A 131 18.47 12.47 -4.09
N GLU A 132 18.56 13.67 -4.66
CA GLU A 132 17.53 14.25 -5.53
C GLU A 132 17.23 13.40 -6.77
N ASP A 133 18.25 12.96 -7.50
CA ASP A 133 18.08 12.14 -8.71
C ASP A 133 17.42 10.78 -8.41
N ILE A 134 17.83 10.15 -7.30
CA ILE A 134 17.21 8.91 -6.81
C ILE A 134 15.75 9.16 -6.39
N ASN A 135 15.47 10.28 -5.72
CA ASN A 135 14.09 10.63 -5.37
C ASN A 135 13.23 10.87 -6.63
N ILE A 136 13.78 11.50 -7.67
CA ILE A 136 13.08 11.69 -8.95
C ILE A 136 12.79 10.34 -9.60
N LEU A 137 13.78 9.44 -9.67
CA LEU A 137 13.59 8.10 -10.21
C LEU A 137 12.58 7.28 -9.39
N ASN A 138 12.59 7.42 -8.06
CA ASN A 138 11.57 6.80 -7.20
C ASN A 138 10.17 7.33 -7.53
N GLN A 139 9.99 8.66 -7.62
CA GLN A 139 8.73 9.25 -8.03
C GLN A 139 8.31 8.75 -9.42
N PHE A 140 9.23 8.64 -10.37
CA PHE A 140 8.96 8.12 -11.72
C PHE A 140 8.41 6.69 -11.69
N PHE A 141 9.06 5.77 -10.97
CA PHE A 141 8.59 4.40 -10.86
C PHE A 141 7.27 4.27 -10.09
N THR A 142 7.07 5.08 -9.04
CA THR A 142 5.79 5.16 -8.32
C THR A 142 4.67 5.63 -9.26
N VAL A 143 4.92 6.63 -10.12
CA VAL A 143 3.92 7.07 -11.12
C VAL A 143 3.67 6.02 -12.20
N CYS A 144 4.68 5.19 -12.56
CA CYS A 144 4.47 4.03 -13.43
C CYS A 144 3.48 3.02 -12.80
N GLU A 145 3.64 2.70 -11.51
CA GLU A 145 2.68 1.85 -10.77
C GLU A 145 1.28 2.47 -10.76
N ASN A 146 1.18 3.78 -10.50
CA ASN A 146 -0.10 4.47 -10.46
C ASN A 146 -0.84 4.44 -11.80
N HIS A 147 -0.11 4.53 -12.92
CA HIS A 147 -0.71 4.41 -14.24
C HIS A 147 -1.37 3.04 -14.45
N GLU A 148 -0.69 1.95 -14.04
CA GLU A 148 -1.28 0.61 -14.10
C GLU A 148 -2.49 0.47 -13.16
N ILE A 149 -2.39 0.99 -11.94
CA ILE A 149 -3.47 0.95 -10.93
C ILE A 149 -4.70 1.71 -11.41
N ASN A 150 -4.52 2.92 -11.93
CA ASN A 150 -5.59 3.71 -12.53
C ASN A 150 -6.22 2.97 -13.71
N SER A 151 -5.42 2.33 -14.56
CA SER A 151 -5.92 1.53 -15.67
C SER A 151 -6.81 0.38 -15.18
N GLN A 152 -6.42 -0.32 -14.11
CA GLN A 152 -7.27 -1.35 -13.49
C GLN A 152 -8.55 -0.78 -12.88
N ALA A 153 -8.48 0.35 -12.17
CA ALA A 153 -9.66 1.02 -11.64
C ALA A 153 -10.66 1.39 -12.76
N ARG A 154 -10.15 1.91 -13.89
CA ARG A 154 -10.95 2.24 -15.09
C ARG A 154 -11.53 0.98 -15.76
N ILE A 155 -10.81 -0.13 -15.79
CA ILE A 155 -11.33 -1.40 -16.32
C ILE A 155 -12.46 -1.90 -15.45
N LEU A 156 -12.24 -2.00 -14.14
CA LEU A 156 -13.23 -2.48 -13.18
C LEU A 156 -14.49 -1.62 -13.19
N CYS A 157 -14.37 -0.29 -13.21
CA CYS A 157 -15.54 0.59 -13.20
C CYS A 157 -16.42 0.48 -14.47
N ASN A 158 -15.88 -0.09 -15.56
CA ASN A 158 -16.61 -0.30 -16.81
C ASN A 158 -17.25 -1.70 -16.92
N GLN A 159 -17.03 -2.59 -15.96
CA GLN A 159 -17.65 -3.92 -15.92
C GLN A 159 -19.14 -3.82 -15.50
N GLU A 160 -19.96 -4.75 -16.00
CA GLU A 160 -21.39 -4.79 -15.65
C GLU A 160 -21.63 -5.09 -14.16
N ASN A 161 -20.78 -5.92 -13.55
CA ASN A 161 -20.88 -6.32 -12.15
C ASN A 161 -19.57 -5.99 -11.42
N VAL A 162 -19.43 -4.75 -10.95
CA VAL A 162 -18.23 -4.30 -10.23
C VAL A 162 -18.27 -4.79 -8.78
N ASP A 163 -17.27 -5.57 -8.38
CA ASP A 163 -17.00 -5.82 -6.96
C ASP A 163 -16.34 -4.59 -6.34
N ILE A 164 -17.03 -3.95 -5.40
CA ILE A 164 -16.49 -2.76 -4.74
C ILE A 164 -15.31 -3.08 -3.83
N PHE A 165 -15.28 -4.29 -3.25
CA PHE A 165 -14.17 -4.71 -2.41
C PHE A 165 -12.91 -4.97 -3.24
N GLU A 166 -13.07 -5.29 -4.52
CA GLU A 166 -11.95 -5.33 -5.46
C GLU A 166 -11.55 -3.91 -5.88
N LEU A 167 -12.52 -3.07 -6.25
CA LEU A 167 -12.28 -1.71 -6.75
C LEU A 167 -11.50 -0.83 -5.76
N ILE A 168 -11.79 -0.91 -4.46
CA ILE A 168 -11.10 -0.06 -3.46
C ILE A 168 -9.60 -0.33 -3.35
N ASN A 169 -9.13 -1.49 -3.82
CA ASN A 169 -7.69 -1.79 -3.86
C ASN A 169 -6.92 -0.92 -4.87
N TYR A 170 -7.63 -0.22 -5.74
CA TYR A 170 -7.07 0.61 -6.80
C TYR A 170 -7.38 2.10 -6.57
N LEU A 171 -7.79 2.47 -5.36
CA LEU A 171 -8.11 3.85 -4.98
C LEU A 171 -7.16 4.31 -3.87
N PRO A 172 -6.81 5.60 -3.81
CA PRO A 172 -6.09 6.17 -2.67
C PRO A 172 -6.80 5.85 -1.36
N TYR A 173 -6.07 5.52 -0.29
CA TYR A 173 -6.65 5.20 1.03
C TYR A 173 -7.44 6.39 1.62
N THR A 174 -7.22 7.59 1.11
CA THR A 174 -7.94 8.83 1.42
C THR A 174 -9.30 8.95 0.70
N SER A 175 -9.65 7.99 -0.16
CA SER A 175 -10.92 7.99 -0.90
C SER A 175 -12.11 7.81 0.04
N PRO A 176 -13.15 8.66 -0.02
CA PRO A 176 -14.25 8.60 0.95
C PRO A 176 -15.04 7.28 0.99
N ILE A 177 -15.01 6.51 -0.11
CA ILE A 177 -15.62 5.17 -0.13
C ILE A 177 -14.94 4.17 0.82
N ILE A 178 -13.65 4.34 1.09
CA ILE A 178 -12.89 3.44 1.98
C ILE A 178 -13.38 3.58 3.41
N ASP A 179 -13.65 4.81 3.87
CA ASP A 179 -14.28 5.06 5.18
C ASP A 179 -15.65 4.39 5.28
N THR A 180 -16.45 4.49 4.22
CA THR A 180 -17.79 3.86 4.16
C THR A 180 -17.68 2.33 4.30
N ILE A 181 -16.71 1.71 3.62
CA ILE A 181 -16.52 0.25 3.65
C ILE A 181 -15.93 -0.21 5.00
N ASN A 182 -15.02 0.57 5.58
CA ASN A 182 -14.42 0.26 6.87
C ASN A 182 -15.45 0.28 8.03
N GLN A 183 -16.58 0.96 7.84
CA GLN A 183 -17.69 0.97 8.80
C GLN A 183 -18.66 -0.22 8.65
N LEU A 184 -18.55 -1.03 7.58
CA LEU A 184 -19.46 -2.15 7.37
C LEU A 184 -19.25 -3.29 8.39
N PRO A 185 -20.31 -3.88 8.97
CA PRO A 185 -20.15 -4.96 9.96
C PRO A 185 -19.36 -6.18 9.44
N MET A 186 -19.53 -6.52 8.16
CA MET A 186 -18.87 -7.67 7.53
C MET A 186 -17.34 -7.53 7.40
N THR A 187 -16.82 -6.29 7.37
CA THR A 187 -15.36 -6.06 7.29
C THR A 187 -14.70 -6.19 8.66
N ARG A 188 -15.45 -6.10 9.76
CA ARG A 188 -14.95 -6.23 11.13
C ARG A 188 -15.00 -7.66 11.71
N ALA A 189 -15.56 -8.60 10.96
CA ALA A 189 -15.99 -9.91 11.46
C ALA A 189 -14.86 -10.96 11.63
N ALA A 190 -13.63 -10.68 11.22
CA ALA A 190 -12.51 -11.60 11.41
C ALA A 190 -11.94 -11.47 12.84
N SER A 191 -12.68 -11.92 13.86
CA SER A 191 -12.10 -12.06 15.19
C SER A 191 -11.26 -13.33 15.25
N PHE A 192 -9.95 -13.15 15.32
CA PHE A 192 -9.01 -14.21 15.67
C PHE A 192 -8.18 -13.75 16.87
N ASN A 193 -7.72 -14.71 17.67
CA ASN A 193 -6.85 -14.39 18.80
C ASN A 193 -5.42 -14.28 18.28
N PHE A 194 -4.93 -13.06 18.09
CA PHE A 194 -3.57 -12.83 17.64
C PHE A 194 -2.56 -13.24 18.71
N ASN A 195 -1.77 -14.27 18.42
CA ASN A 195 -0.67 -14.70 19.25
C ASN A 195 0.59 -13.89 18.93
N LYS A 196 0.75 -12.78 19.65
CA LYS A 196 1.93 -11.91 19.58
C LYS A 196 3.25 -12.68 19.77
N SER A 197 3.29 -13.70 20.63
CA SER A 197 4.53 -14.44 20.91
C SER A 197 4.99 -15.27 19.71
N THR A 198 4.07 -15.94 19.02
CA THR A 198 4.40 -16.71 17.82
C THR A 198 4.75 -15.79 16.65
N ALA A 199 4.04 -14.68 16.48
CA ALA A 199 4.38 -13.66 15.48
C ALA A 199 5.78 -13.08 15.67
N VAL A 200 6.12 -12.66 16.90
CA VAL A 200 7.48 -12.17 17.24
C VAL A 200 8.54 -13.24 17.04
N SER A 201 8.26 -14.49 17.40
CA SER A 201 9.20 -15.61 17.21
C SER A 201 9.43 -15.89 15.73
N TYR A 202 8.39 -15.83 14.91
CA TYR A 202 8.47 -15.98 13.47
C TYR A 202 9.30 -14.87 12.84
N ALA A 203 9.00 -13.62 13.19
CA ALA A 203 9.73 -12.46 12.70
C ALA A 203 11.23 -12.59 13.01
N LYS A 204 11.60 -12.87 14.26
CA LYS A 204 13.00 -13.08 14.65
C LYS A 204 13.69 -14.21 13.89
N LYS A 205 12.96 -15.31 13.63
CA LYS A 205 13.52 -16.48 12.95
C LYS A 205 13.84 -16.20 11.48
N TYR A 206 12.97 -15.49 10.78
CA TYR A 206 13.04 -15.39 9.32
C TYR A 206 13.43 -14.01 8.78
N ALA A 207 13.54 -12.99 9.62
CA ALA A 207 13.87 -11.62 9.19
C ALA A 207 15.16 -11.50 8.38
N VAL A 208 16.18 -12.32 8.66
CA VAL A 208 17.46 -12.31 7.91
C VAL A 208 17.50 -13.40 6.84
N ASN A 209 16.86 -14.54 7.10
CA ASN A 209 16.83 -15.68 6.18
C ASN A 209 15.37 -16.00 5.87
N PRO A 210 14.87 -15.67 4.66
CA PRO A 210 13.47 -15.89 4.31
C PRO A 210 13.02 -17.34 4.52
N ASN A 211 11.74 -17.52 4.86
CA ASN A 211 11.19 -18.84 5.08
C ASN A 211 11.07 -19.61 3.74
N PRO A 212 11.77 -20.74 3.55
CA PRO A 212 11.76 -21.47 2.28
C PRO A 212 10.40 -22.10 1.92
N SER A 213 9.45 -22.13 2.86
CA SER A 213 8.08 -22.59 2.58
C SER A 213 7.23 -21.57 1.80
N TYR A 214 7.74 -20.36 1.57
CA TYR A 214 7.08 -19.32 0.79
C TYR A 214 7.99 -18.86 -0.35
N THR A 215 7.37 -18.40 -1.43
CA THR A 215 8.12 -17.70 -2.48
C THR A 215 8.70 -16.40 -1.90
N THR A 216 9.96 -16.14 -2.18
CA THR A 216 10.65 -14.89 -1.85
C THR A 216 10.69 -14.01 -3.10
N TYR A 217 10.38 -12.73 -2.93
CA TYR A 217 10.47 -11.71 -3.98
C TYR A 217 11.65 -10.77 -3.71
N SER A 218 12.05 -9.97 -4.70
CA SER A 218 13.07 -8.91 -4.56
C SER A 218 12.67 -7.86 -3.52
N THR A 219 11.41 -7.39 -3.58
CA THR A 219 10.81 -6.58 -2.51
C THR A 219 9.70 -7.36 -1.81
N ASP A 220 10.04 -7.95 -0.65
CA ASP A 220 9.23 -9.01 0.00
C ASP A 220 8.55 -8.54 1.31
N CYS A 221 8.55 -7.24 1.57
CA CYS A 221 8.08 -6.64 2.82
C CYS A 221 6.67 -7.10 3.25
N THR A 222 5.67 -7.03 2.35
CA THR A 222 4.30 -7.40 2.67
C THR A 222 4.11 -8.92 2.74
N ASN A 223 4.78 -9.69 1.89
CA ASN A 223 4.74 -11.15 1.96
C ASN A 223 5.26 -11.62 3.32
N PHE A 224 6.37 -11.07 3.80
CA PHE A 224 6.90 -11.33 5.13
C PHE A 224 5.95 -10.92 6.26
N ALA A 225 5.39 -9.70 6.18
CA ALA A 225 4.40 -9.24 7.15
C ALA A 225 3.18 -10.17 7.20
N SER A 226 2.69 -10.62 6.05
CA SER A 226 1.58 -11.57 5.97
C SER A 226 1.92 -12.93 6.56
N GLN A 227 3.15 -13.42 6.34
CA GLN A 227 3.64 -14.65 6.99
C GLN A 227 3.70 -14.50 8.52
N ILE A 228 4.18 -13.36 9.03
CA ILE A 228 4.18 -13.05 10.46
C ILE A 228 2.74 -13.06 11.00
N LEU A 229 1.81 -12.37 10.32
CA LEU A 229 0.41 -12.30 10.73
C LEU A 229 -0.25 -13.69 10.75
N ARG A 230 0.00 -14.52 9.74
CA ARG A 230 -0.45 -15.91 9.68
C ARG A 230 0.13 -16.75 10.81
N SER A 231 1.42 -16.59 11.11
CA SER A 231 2.06 -17.27 12.24
C SER A 231 1.50 -16.83 13.61
N GLY A 232 0.96 -15.61 13.67
CA GLY A 232 0.20 -15.07 14.79
C GLY A 232 -1.24 -15.59 14.88
N GLY A 233 -1.68 -16.47 13.97
CA GLY A 233 -2.99 -17.11 14.04
C GLY A 233 -4.07 -16.52 13.15
N ALA A 234 -3.73 -15.57 12.26
CA ALA A 234 -4.69 -15.04 11.29
C ALA A 234 -5.10 -16.14 10.28
N PRO A 235 -6.42 -16.43 10.13
CA PRO A 235 -6.89 -17.42 9.17
C PRO A 235 -6.81 -16.89 7.74
N THR A 236 -6.42 -17.75 6.81
CA THR A 236 -6.48 -17.46 5.36
C THR A 236 -7.88 -17.65 4.81
N ASN A 237 -8.23 -16.91 3.78
CA ASN A 237 -9.46 -17.09 3.01
C ASN A 237 -9.20 -16.84 1.51
N THR A 238 -10.25 -16.62 0.72
CA THR A 238 -10.13 -16.37 -0.72
C THR A 238 -9.44 -15.03 -1.04
N THR A 239 -9.63 -14.01 -0.21
CA THR A 239 -9.09 -12.66 -0.40
C THR A 239 -7.66 -12.55 0.12
N TRP A 240 -7.39 -13.07 1.33
CA TRP A 240 -6.08 -13.05 1.98
C TRP A 240 -5.53 -14.46 2.16
N LYS A 241 -4.58 -14.82 1.30
CA LYS A 241 -3.83 -16.08 1.31
C LYS A 241 -2.52 -15.85 0.54
N PRO A 242 -1.52 -16.74 0.66
CA PRO A 242 -0.30 -16.61 -0.11
C PRO A 242 -0.58 -16.35 -1.60
N TYR A 243 0.13 -15.36 -2.14
CA TYR A 243 0.11 -14.95 -3.56
C TYR A 243 -1.11 -14.15 -4.01
N THR A 244 -1.99 -13.70 -3.10
CA THR A 244 -3.01 -12.67 -3.44
C THR A 244 -2.47 -11.26 -3.22
N ALA A 245 -3.07 -10.26 -3.87
CA ALA A 245 -2.66 -8.86 -3.72
C ALA A 245 -2.68 -8.39 -2.25
N SER A 246 -3.71 -8.74 -1.47
CA SER A 246 -3.77 -8.40 -0.03
C SER A 246 -2.71 -9.10 0.82
N TRP A 247 -2.05 -10.13 0.30
CA TRP A 247 -0.94 -10.83 0.95
C TRP A 247 0.43 -10.23 0.59
N SER A 248 0.59 -9.69 -0.62
CA SER A 248 1.89 -9.31 -1.18
C SER A 248 2.05 -7.83 -1.53
N ALA A 249 1.00 -7.02 -1.50
CA ALA A 249 1.05 -5.58 -1.78
C ALA A 249 0.63 -4.76 -0.54
N ALA A 250 1.46 -3.79 -0.15
CA ALA A 250 1.30 -3.04 1.09
C ALA A 250 -0.05 -2.32 1.19
N HIS A 251 -0.45 -1.62 0.12
CA HIS A 251 -1.75 -0.94 0.04
C HIS A 251 -2.94 -1.88 0.22
N ASN A 252 -2.94 -3.03 -0.47
CA ASN A 252 -4.00 -4.03 -0.35
C ASN A 252 -4.00 -4.72 1.02
N PHE A 253 -2.82 -4.96 1.60
CA PHE A 253 -2.69 -5.53 2.94
C PHE A 253 -3.33 -4.61 3.97
N GLU A 254 -3.01 -3.32 3.91
CA GLU A 254 -3.59 -2.31 4.79
C GLU A 254 -5.11 -2.22 4.59
N THR A 255 -5.56 -2.05 3.34
CA THR A 255 -6.99 -1.94 3.01
C THR A 255 -7.79 -3.14 3.51
N TYR A 256 -7.22 -4.34 3.43
CA TYR A 256 -7.84 -5.55 3.95
C TYR A 256 -7.81 -5.61 5.48
N TRP A 257 -6.69 -5.29 6.13
CA TRP A 257 -6.52 -5.51 7.56
C TRP A 257 -6.94 -4.35 8.47
N TYR A 258 -7.05 -3.14 7.93
CA TYR A 258 -7.34 -1.93 8.71
C TYR A 258 -8.61 -2.10 9.54
N SER A 259 -9.77 -2.30 8.91
CA SER A 259 -11.06 -2.51 9.59
C SER A 259 -11.16 -3.81 10.42
N ARG A 260 -10.19 -4.73 10.27
CA ARG A 260 -10.09 -6.00 11.00
C ARG A 260 -9.17 -5.93 12.22
N SER A 261 -8.58 -4.77 12.48
CA SER A 261 -7.64 -4.57 13.59
C SER A 261 -8.32 -3.97 14.82
N ASN A 262 -7.70 -4.18 15.98
CA ASN A 262 -8.22 -3.76 17.27
C ASN A 262 -7.87 -2.30 17.60
N SER A 263 -6.81 -1.76 17.00
CA SER A 263 -6.41 -0.38 17.22
C SER A 263 -5.56 0.13 16.05
N GLN A 264 -5.82 1.37 15.64
CA GLN A 264 -5.09 2.07 14.57
C GLN A 264 -4.53 3.39 15.11
N TYR A 265 -3.39 3.80 14.58
CA TYR A 265 -2.80 5.10 14.86
C TYR A 265 -1.98 5.54 13.65
N ALA A 266 -2.15 6.78 13.20
CA ALA A 266 -1.41 7.33 12.09
C ALA A 266 -0.70 8.63 12.47
N SER A 267 0.46 8.87 11.87
CA SER A 267 1.21 10.13 12.05
C SER A 267 2.14 10.34 10.87
N GLY A 268 2.36 11.60 10.47
CA GLY A 268 3.43 11.98 9.54
C GLY A 268 4.75 12.31 10.24
N ASN A 269 4.88 11.98 11.53
CA ASN A 269 6.09 12.24 12.32
C ASN A 269 6.52 10.97 13.06
N PHE A 270 7.69 10.43 12.70
CA PHE A 270 8.18 9.19 13.28
C PHE A 270 8.44 9.28 14.80
N ASN A 271 8.85 10.44 15.33
CA ASN A 271 9.08 10.61 16.76
C ASN A 271 7.79 10.41 17.57
N THR A 272 6.68 10.98 17.11
CA THR A 272 5.37 10.78 17.75
C THR A 272 4.83 9.37 17.47
N PHE A 273 5.03 8.87 16.24
CA PHE A 273 4.60 7.54 15.85
C PHE A 273 5.23 6.43 16.69
N SER A 274 6.55 6.43 16.80
CA SER A 274 7.33 5.43 17.54
C SER A 274 6.94 5.32 19.02
N GLY A 275 6.46 6.42 19.64
CA GLY A 275 5.93 6.40 21.01
C GLY A 275 4.64 5.61 21.20
N ASN A 276 3.96 5.24 20.12
CA ASN A 276 2.75 4.42 20.13
C ASN A 276 3.01 2.95 19.75
N LEU A 277 4.26 2.61 19.44
CA LEU A 277 4.67 1.28 18.99
C LEU A 277 5.00 0.35 20.15
N GLN A 278 4.62 -0.90 20.00
CA GLN A 278 5.02 -2.01 20.87
C GLN A 278 5.27 -3.27 20.04
N ALA A 279 5.99 -4.24 20.64
CA ALA A 279 6.13 -5.55 20.03
C ALA A 279 4.77 -6.14 19.64
N GLY A 280 4.65 -6.69 18.42
CA GLY A 280 3.39 -7.19 17.86
C GLY A 280 2.69 -6.23 16.90
N ASP A 281 3.12 -4.97 16.83
CA ASP A 281 2.53 -3.99 15.92
C ASP A 281 3.05 -4.16 14.49
N PHE A 282 2.18 -3.95 13.51
CA PHE A 282 2.55 -3.74 12.12
C PHE A 282 2.70 -2.26 11.84
N ILE A 283 3.75 -1.88 11.11
CA ILE A 283 3.99 -0.53 10.62
C ILE A 283 3.75 -0.56 9.10
N ILE A 284 2.92 0.33 8.61
CA ILE A 284 2.66 0.54 7.19
C ILE A 284 3.07 1.96 6.86
N ALA A 285 3.72 2.17 5.73
CA ALA A 285 4.20 3.48 5.31
C ALA A 285 3.72 3.85 3.92
N ASP A 286 3.37 5.13 3.78
CA ASP A 286 3.17 5.87 2.54
C ASP A 286 4.30 6.91 2.47
N TRP A 287 5.30 6.66 1.63
CA TRP A 287 6.51 7.48 1.59
C TRP A 287 6.28 8.79 0.87
N GLU A 288 5.59 8.76 -0.25
CA GLU A 288 5.34 9.90 -1.13
C GLU A 288 4.15 10.76 -0.67
N LYS A 289 3.34 10.28 0.29
CA LYS A 289 2.09 10.90 0.75
C LYS A 289 1.07 11.05 -0.37
N ASP A 290 1.07 10.11 -1.31
CA ASP A 290 0.20 10.11 -2.49
C ASP A 290 -1.14 9.37 -2.25
N GLY A 291 -1.34 8.85 -1.03
CA GLY A 291 -2.52 8.07 -0.68
C GLY A 291 -2.36 6.58 -1.00
N ARG A 292 -1.16 6.09 -1.31
CA ARG A 292 -0.85 4.67 -1.48
C ARG A 292 0.17 4.23 -0.44
N TYR A 293 0.00 3.02 0.10
CA TYR A 293 1.01 2.46 1.00
C TYR A 293 2.03 1.64 0.19
N ASN A 294 3.32 1.89 0.42
CA ASN A 294 4.42 1.29 -0.32
C ASN A 294 5.09 0.16 0.47
N HIS A 295 5.03 0.21 1.81
CA HIS A 295 5.86 -0.66 2.63
C HIS A 295 5.16 -1.14 3.91
N VAL A 296 5.51 -2.35 4.36
CA VAL A 296 5.03 -2.94 5.61
C VAL A 296 6.19 -3.56 6.38
N ALA A 297 6.25 -3.31 7.68
CA ALA A 297 7.21 -3.91 8.60
C ALA A 297 6.55 -4.32 9.93
N PHE A 298 7.31 -4.98 10.79
CA PHE A 298 6.80 -5.54 12.04
C PHE A 298 7.68 -5.20 13.25
N VAL A 299 7.05 -4.78 14.35
CA VAL A 299 7.75 -4.44 15.59
C VAL A 299 7.97 -5.71 16.42
N VAL A 300 9.24 -6.06 16.62
CA VAL A 300 9.69 -7.25 17.34
C VAL A 300 9.88 -6.97 18.84
N ALA A 301 10.31 -5.77 19.20
CA ALA A 301 10.57 -5.37 20.58
C ALA A 301 10.33 -3.87 20.78
N SER A 302 9.81 -3.49 21.95
CA SER A 302 9.77 -2.10 22.40
C SER A 302 11.19 -1.59 22.70
N GLY A 303 11.38 -0.29 22.65
CA GLY A 303 12.65 0.38 22.96
C GLY A 303 12.47 1.56 23.89
N SER A 304 13.59 2.12 24.36
CA SER A 304 13.60 3.36 25.14
C SER A 304 13.59 4.58 24.21
N LYS A 305 13.15 5.72 24.73
CA LYS A 305 13.24 7.00 24.01
C LYS A 305 14.71 7.40 23.84
N THR A 306 15.10 7.78 22.62
CA THR A 306 16.44 8.27 22.27
C THR A 306 16.60 9.75 22.56
N SER A 307 17.83 10.25 22.52
CA SER A 307 18.12 11.69 22.56
C SER A 307 17.51 12.46 21.37
N SER A 308 17.32 11.78 20.23
CA SER A 308 16.70 12.34 19.02
C SER A 308 15.16 12.37 19.11
N GLY A 309 14.57 11.80 20.15
CA GLY A 309 13.16 11.97 20.50
C GLY A 309 12.22 10.82 20.09
N TYR A 310 12.65 9.91 19.22
CA TYR A 310 11.89 8.69 18.88
C TYR A 310 12.15 7.56 19.89
N TYR A 311 11.32 6.51 19.84
CA TYR A 311 11.53 5.27 20.60
C TYR A 311 12.30 4.24 19.76
N ASP A 312 13.40 3.71 20.32
CA ASP A 312 14.34 2.80 19.67
C ASP A 312 13.82 1.35 19.58
N VAL A 313 12.64 1.18 18.98
CA VAL A 313 12.00 -0.12 18.79
C VAL A 313 12.84 -1.01 17.86
N THR A 314 12.67 -2.33 17.96
CA THR A 314 13.28 -3.28 17.01
C THR A 314 12.27 -3.64 15.94
N ILE A 315 12.63 -3.43 14.67
CA ILE A 315 11.78 -3.66 13.50
C ILE A 315 12.37 -4.81 12.68
N ALA A 316 11.49 -5.66 12.15
CA ALA A 316 11.82 -6.69 11.16
C ALA A 316 11.11 -6.42 9.83
N GLN A 317 11.83 -6.58 8.71
CA GLN A 317 11.32 -6.33 7.36
C GLN A 317 12.17 -7.04 6.27
N HIS A 318 11.61 -7.21 5.06
CA HIS A 318 12.19 -7.98 3.94
C HIS A 318 12.38 -7.17 2.63
N THR A 319 12.74 -5.89 2.70
CA THR A 319 13.35 -5.20 1.55
C THR A 319 14.87 -5.35 1.59
N SER A 320 15.47 -5.29 2.79
CA SER A 320 16.91 -5.53 3.02
C SER A 320 17.18 -6.61 4.08
N ASN A 321 16.15 -7.42 4.40
CA ASN A 321 16.21 -8.59 5.28
C ASN A 321 16.92 -8.35 6.62
N TYR A 322 16.31 -7.56 7.50
CA TYR A 322 16.87 -7.28 8.82
C TYR A 322 15.87 -7.47 9.96
N CYS A 323 16.42 -7.65 11.17
CA CYS A 323 15.75 -7.46 12.46
C CYS A 323 16.65 -6.57 13.33
N ALA A 324 16.37 -5.28 13.38
CA ALA A 324 17.29 -4.29 13.92
C ALA A 324 16.55 -3.17 14.65
N LYS A 325 17.24 -2.57 15.61
CA LYS A 325 16.79 -1.35 16.28
C LYS A 325 16.72 -0.19 15.29
N VAL A 326 15.81 0.74 15.52
CA VAL A 326 15.70 1.99 14.73
C VAL A 326 17.06 2.70 14.66
N SER A 327 17.75 2.85 15.79
CA SER A 327 19.08 3.51 15.84
C SER A 327 20.23 2.77 15.15
N SER A 328 20.00 1.59 14.57
CA SER A 328 21.04 0.84 13.87
C SER A 328 21.26 1.42 12.47
N SER A 329 22.49 1.38 11.96
CA SER A 329 22.83 1.87 10.62
C SER A 329 22.18 1.10 9.46
N VAL A 330 21.62 -0.08 9.72
CA VAL A 330 20.85 -0.87 8.73
C VAL A 330 19.34 -0.60 8.80
N ASN A 331 18.95 0.29 9.71
CA ASN A 331 17.61 0.76 9.91
C ASN A 331 17.61 2.27 9.60
N GLY A 332 16.47 2.83 9.22
CA GLY A 332 16.36 4.22 8.79
C GLY A 332 14.96 4.80 8.94
N TRP A 333 14.11 4.14 9.72
CA TRP A 333 12.71 4.53 9.86
C TRP A 333 12.54 5.95 10.44
N GLU A 334 13.48 6.41 11.27
CA GLU A 334 13.48 7.76 11.83
C GLU A 334 13.87 8.86 10.85
N ASN A 335 14.53 8.52 9.75
CA ASN A 335 15.00 9.47 8.74
C ASN A 335 13.96 9.68 7.64
N THR A 336 12.86 8.92 7.68
CA THR A 336 11.84 8.97 6.63
C THR A 336 10.83 10.09 6.85
N SER A 337 10.26 10.61 5.76
CA SER A 337 9.34 11.76 5.80
C SER A 337 7.88 11.41 5.51
N GLY A 338 7.54 10.13 5.38
CA GLY A 338 6.22 9.63 4.98
C GLY A 338 5.12 9.69 6.04
N THR A 339 3.94 9.18 5.68
CA THR A 339 2.84 8.89 6.60
C THR A 339 2.96 7.45 7.10
N TYR A 340 2.99 7.27 8.42
CA TYR A 340 2.99 5.95 9.04
C TYR A 340 1.63 5.60 9.60
N VAL A 341 1.25 4.34 9.46
CA VAL A 341 0.07 3.74 10.08
C VAL A 341 0.50 2.52 10.89
N ARG A 342 0.00 2.44 12.12
CA ARG A 342 0.18 1.28 12.99
C ARG A 342 -1.12 0.50 13.06
N ILE A 343 -1.05 -0.76 12.63
CA ILE A 343 -2.13 -1.74 12.80
C ILE A 343 -1.77 -2.70 13.96
N ARG A 344 -2.72 -2.90 14.88
CA ARG A 344 -2.57 -3.80 16.03
C ARG A 344 -3.76 -4.77 16.15
N PHE A 345 -3.45 -6.05 16.34
CA PHE A 345 -4.41 -7.13 16.57
C PHE A 345 -4.41 -7.60 18.02
#